data_AF-A0A345UJD1-F1
#
_entry.id   AF-A0A345UJD1-F1
#
_cell.length_a   1.000
_cell.length_b   1.000
_cell.length_c   1.000
_cell.angle_alpha   90.00
_cell.angle_beta   90.00
_cell.angle_gamma   90.00
#
_symmetry.space_group_name_H-M   'P 1'
#
loop_
_entity.id
_entity.type
_entity.pdbx_description
1 polymer ?
#
loop_
_entity_poly.entity_id
_entity_poly.type
_entity_poly.pdbx_seq_one_letter_code
_entity_poly.pdbx_strand_id
1 'polypeptide(L)'
;MTVSELKLKIFRQVDALDKNQLEKLHDMLQAYEREHAHVHAQNDVDTEHWEALTDAQRKGILDAIAEIEAGAGIPGEKVMANIREKYLNV
;
A
#
# COMPACT_ATOMS: atom_id res chain seq x y z
N MET A 1 27.54 -10.78 -17.03
CA MET A 1 26.31 -10.57 -17.80
C MET A 1 25.88 -9.13 -17.61
N THR A 2 25.99 -8.31 -18.65
CA THR A 2 25.54 -6.91 -18.66
C THR A 2 24.03 -6.84 -18.91
N VAL A 3 23.43 -5.67 -18.64
CA VAL A 3 22.01 -5.42 -18.94
C VAL A 3 21.70 -5.67 -20.43
N SER A 4 22.61 -5.25 -21.31
CA SER A 4 22.46 -5.45 -22.76
C SER A 4 22.54 -6.93 -23.16
N GLU A 5 23.45 -7.70 -22.55
CA GLU A 5 23.56 -9.15 -22.78
C GLU A 5 22.31 -9.89 -22.30
N LEU A 6 21.76 -9.49 -21.15
CA LEU A 6 20.53 -10.06 -20.61
C LEU A 6 19.33 -9.78 -21.52
N LYS A 7 19.14 -8.52 -21.95
CA LYS A 7 18.07 -8.13 -22.87
C LYS A 7 18.12 -8.90 -24.19
N LEU A 8 19.32 -9.04 -24.77
CA LEU A 8 19.51 -9.79 -26.01
C LEU A 8 19.19 -11.28 -25.85
N LYS A 9 19.55 -11.87 -24.71
CA LYS A 9 19.24 -13.27 -24.40
C LYS A 9 17.73 -13.49 -24.26
N ILE A 10 17.03 -12.61 -23.54
CA ILE A 10 15.57 -12.67 -23.38
C ILE A 10 14.88 -12.54 -24.74
N PHE A 11 15.29 -11.58 -25.57
CA PHE A 11 14.70 -11.38 -26.90
C PHE A 11 14.77 -12.65 -27.75
N ARG A 12 15.93 -13.31 -27.80
CA ARG A 12 16.10 -14.57 -28.54
C ARG A 12 15.23 -15.71 -28.00
N GLN A 13 15.03 -15.76 -26.68
CA GLN A 13 14.16 -16.77 -26.07
C GLN A 13 12.69 -16.53 -26.43
N VAL A 14 12.24 -15.27 -26.44
CA VAL A 14 10.89 -14.88 -26.85
C VAL A 14 10.63 -15.20 -28.32
N ASP A 15 11.59 -14.89 -29.20
CA ASP A 15 11.49 -15.12 -30.65
C ASP A 15 11.35 -16.61 -31.03
N ALA A 16 11.82 -17.51 -30.16
CA ALA A 16 11.71 -18.95 -30.35
C ALA A 16 10.40 -19.56 -29.84
N LEU A 17 9.53 -18.78 -29.18
CA LEU A 17 8.27 -19.28 -28.63
C LEU A 17 7.17 -19.38 -29.68
N ASP A 18 6.34 -20.42 -29.58
CA ASP A 18 5.08 -20.47 -30.32
C ASP A 18 4.02 -19.55 -29.71
N LYS A 19 2.89 -19.39 -30.41
CA LYS A 19 1.79 -18.51 -29.99
C LYS A 19 1.27 -18.81 -28.58
N ASN A 20 1.04 -20.09 -28.23
CA ASN A 20 0.47 -20.46 -26.95
C ASN A 20 1.46 -20.19 -25.80
N GLN A 21 2.75 -20.45 -26.05
CA GLN A 21 3.83 -20.14 -25.12
C GLN A 21 3.99 -18.62 -24.93
N LEU A 22 3.83 -17.84 -25.99
CA LEU A 22 3.90 -16.39 -25.95
C LEU A 22 2.72 -15.78 -25.16
N GLU A 23 1.51 -16.29 -25.34
CA GLU A 23 0.33 -15.89 -24.56
C GLU A 23 0.55 -16.15 -23.06
N LYS A 24 1.08 -17.33 -22.71
CA LYS A 24 1.40 -17.65 -21.31
C LYS A 24 2.49 -16.75 -20.74
N LEU A 25 3.55 -16.45 -21.51
CA LEU A 25 4.59 -15.52 -21.08
C LEU A 25 4.03 -14.11 -20.88
N HIS A 26 3.15 -13.66 -21.76
CA HIS A 26 2.47 -12.38 -21.64
C HIS A 26 1.62 -12.30 -20.36
N ASP A 27 0.83 -13.35 -20.06
CA ASP A 27 0.04 -13.39 -18.82
C ASP A 27 0.92 -13.35 -17.57
N MET A 28 2.08 -14.04 -17.60
CA MET A 28 3.06 -14.00 -16.53
C MET A 28 3.70 -12.61 -16.37
N LEU A 29 4.01 -11.92 -17.47
CA LEU A 29 4.53 -10.55 -17.44
C LEU A 29 3.49 -9.59 -16.87
N GLN A 30 2.22 -9.70 -17.28
CA GLN A 30 1.13 -8.90 -16.70
C GLN A 30 0.93 -9.17 -15.21
N ALA A 31 1.06 -10.44 -14.79
CA ALA A 31 0.99 -10.79 -13.37
C ALA A 31 2.16 -10.16 -12.60
N TYR A 32 3.38 -10.25 -13.13
CA TYR A 32 4.56 -9.62 -12.54
C TYR A 32 4.44 -8.10 -12.48
N GLU A 33 3.97 -7.43 -13.54
CA GLU A 33 3.75 -5.98 -13.55
C GLU A 33 2.70 -5.56 -12.53
N ARG A 34 1.59 -6.31 -12.42
CA ARG A 34 0.56 -6.05 -11.40
C ARG A 34 1.13 -6.27 -10.00
N GLU A 35 1.79 -7.39 -9.74
CA GLU A 35 2.37 -7.69 -8.42
C GLU A 35 3.43 -6.64 -8.06
N HIS A 36 4.33 -6.31 -8.98
CA HIS A 36 5.33 -5.26 -8.79
C HIS A 36 4.66 -3.90 -8.54
N ALA A 37 3.58 -3.55 -9.25
CA ALA A 37 2.80 -2.34 -8.97
C ALA A 37 2.11 -2.38 -7.59
N HIS A 38 1.62 -3.53 -7.13
CA HIS A 38 1.05 -3.68 -5.78
C HIS A 38 2.12 -3.62 -4.69
N VAL A 39 3.31 -4.16 -4.93
CA VAL A 39 4.46 -4.10 -4.03
C VAL A 39 5.04 -2.69 -3.95
N HIS A 40 5.10 -1.94 -5.07
CA HIS A 40 5.45 -0.52 -5.03
C HIS A 40 4.36 0.34 -4.39
N ALA A 41 3.08 0.04 -4.62
CA ALA A 41 1.99 0.70 -3.91
C ALA A 41 1.99 0.44 -2.39
N GLN A 42 2.62 -0.64 -1.91
CA GLN A 42 2.82 -0.93 -0.49
C GLN A 42 4.17 -0.44 0.06
N ASN A 43 5.19 -0.26 -0.80
CA ASN A 43 6.53 0.17 -0.38
C ASN A 43 6.79 1.68 -0.53
N ASP A 44 5.94 2.44 -1.25
CA ASP A 44 5.97 3.92 -1.28
C ASP A 44 5.26 4.58 -0.08
N VAL A 45 4.78 3.76 0.86
CA VAL A 45 3.95 4.19 2.00
C VAL A 45 4.73 5.04 3.02
N ASP A 46 6.06 5.02 3.04
CA ASP A 46 6.81 5.67 4.12
C ASP A 46 7.22 7.13 3.87
N THR A 47 7.09 7.68 2.65
CA THR A 47 7.42 9.10 2.42
C THR A 47 6.44 9.90 1.58
N GLU A 48 5.66 9.27 0.68
CA GLU A 48 4.68 10.01 -0.13
C GLU A 48 3.36 10.29 0.63
N HIS A 49 3.06 9.53 1.69
CA HIS A 49 1.78 9.65 2.37
C HIS A 49 1.59 10.93 3.18
N TRP A 50 2.65 11.50 3.77
CA TRP A 50 2.52 12.74 4.56
C TRP A 50 2.23 13.97 3.69
N GLU A 51 2.92 14.08 2.55
CA GLU A 51 2.74 15.18 1.60
C GLU A 51 1.42 15.06 0.83
N ALA A 52 0.91 13.85 0.63
CA ALA A 52 -0.38 13.58 -0.01
C ALA A 52 -1.61 13.94 0.86
N LEU A 53 -1.45 14.14 2.16
CA LEU A 53 -2.54 14.58 3.04
C LEU A 53 -2.94 16.03 2.77
N THR A 54 -4.20 16.37 3.02
CA THR A 54 -4.62 17.77 3.09
C THR A 54 -4.07 18.42 4.37
N ASP A 55 -3.96 19.75 4.38
CA ASP A 55 -3.55 20.48 5.59
C ASP A 55 -4.43 20.17 6.80
N ALA A 56 -5.73 19.96 6.56
CA ALA A 56 -6.68 19.58 7.61
C ALA A 56 -6.38 18.20 8.19
N GLN A 57 -6.01 17.22 7.35
CA GLN A 57 -5.66 15.87 7.81
C GLN A 57 -4.33 15.86 8.57
N ARG A 58 -3.29 16.53 8.03
CA ARG A 58 -2.01 16.68 8.73
C ARG A 58 -2.19 17.34 10.09
N LYS A 59 -2.96 18.43 10.13
CA LYS A 59 -3.28 19.12 11.37
C LYS A 59 -4.02 18.23 12.36
N GLY A 60 -5.04 17.49 11.92
CA GLY A 60 -5.77 16.57 12.80
C GLY A 60 -4.89 15.47 13.41
N ILE A 61 -3.91 14.96 12.65
CA ILE A 61 -2.93 13.99 13.17
C ILE A 61 -2.02 14.65 14.22
N LEU A 62 -1.49 15.85 13.95
CA LEU A 62 -0.65 16.60 14.89
C LEU A 62 -1.41 16.96 16.18
N ASP A 63 -2.66 17.40 16.06
CA ASP A 63 -3.52 17.73 17.19
C ASP A 63 -3.77 16.48 18.06
N ALA A 64 -4.06 15.33 17.44
CA ALA A 64 -4.26 14.07 18.15
C ALA A 64 -3.00 13.58 18.89
N ILE A 65 -1.81 13.75 18.30
CA ILE A 65 -0.54 13.44 18.97
C ILE A 65 -0.35 14.33 20.20
N ALA A 66 -0.57 15.64 20.06
CA ALA A 66 -0.46 16.59 21.15
C ALA A 66 -1.45 16.29 22.29
N GLU A 67 -2.68 15.87 21.97
CA GLU A 67 -3.67 15.43 22.94
C GLU A 67 -3.22 14.17 23.70
N ILE A 68 -2.63 13.19 23.01
CA ILE A 68 -2.09 11.98 23.64
C ILE A 68 -0.93 12.33 24.59
N GLU A 69 0.01 13.16 24.14
CA GLU A 69 1.16 13.59 24.94
C GLU A 69 0.74 14.42 26.17
N ALA A 70 -0.31 15.22 26.04
CA ALA A 70 -0.91 15.96 27.15
C ALA A 70 -1.74 15.07 28.11
N GLY A 71 -1.88 13.77 27.83
CA GLY A 71 -2.71 12.86 28.60
C GLY A 71 -4.22 13.12 28.48
N ALA A 72 -4.65 13.83 27.42
CA ALA A 72 -6.05 14.18 27.16
C ALA A 72 -6.86 13.01 26.54
N GLY A 73 -6.23 11.84 26.34
CA GLY A 73 -6.89 10.64 25.84
C GLY A 73 -7.93 10.07 26.81
N ILE A 74 -8.92 9.35 26.28
CA ILE A 74 -9.92 8.62 27.06
C ILE A 74 -9.57 7.13 27.05
N PRO A 75 -9.47 6.45 28.21
CA PRO A 75 -9.25 5.02 28.26
C PRO A 75 -10.33 4.25 27.47
N GLY A 76 -9.91 3.25 26.69
CA GLY A 76 -10.82 2.49 25.82
C GLY A 76 -11.99 1.85 26.56
N GLU A 77 -11.78 1.39 27.80
CA GLU A 77 -12.85 0.85 28.65
C GLU A 77 -13.96 1.87 28.92
N LYS A 78 -13.57 3.13 29.17
CA LYS A 78 -14.51 4.25 29.40
C LYS A 78 -15.25 4.62 28.12
N VAL A 79 -14.57 4.59 26.97
CA VAL A 79 -15.21 4.78 25.66
C VAL A 79 -16.27 3.70 25.42
N MET A 80 -15.91 2.43 25.65
CA MET A 80 -16.82 1.30 25.43
C MET A 80 -18.00 1.30 26.41
N ALA A 81 -17.80 1.70 27.66
CA ALA A 81 -18.88 1.88 28.63
C ALA A 81 -19.87 2.96 28.17
N ASN A 82 -19.38 4.14 27.77
CA ASN A 82 -20.23 5.23 27.28
C ASN A 82 -21.06 4.85 26.04
N ILE A 83 -20.44 4.14 25.08
CA ILE A 83 -21.15 3.66 23.88
C ILE A 83 -22.21 2.64 24.27
N ARG A 84 -21.88 1.69 25.15
CA ARG A 84 -22.85 0.70 25.64
C ARG A 84 -24.04 1.37 26.33
N GLU A 85 -23.82 2.30 27.25
CA GLU A 85 -24.91 3.03 27.92
C GLU A 85 -25.78 3.82 26.93
N LYS A 86 -25.18 4.44 25.92
CA LYS A 86 -25.90 5.23 24.92
C LYS A 86 -26.83 4.40 24.04
N TYR A 87 -26.47 3.14 23.76
CA TYR A 87 -27.19 2.30 22.78
C TYR A 87 -27.86 1.05 23.38
N LEU A 88 -27.62 0.72 24.65
CA LEU A 88 -28.26 -0.42 25.34
C LEU A 88 -29.30 -0.01 26.39
N ASN A 89 -29.52 1.29 26.64
CA ASN A 89 -30.69 1.75 27.37
C ASN A 89 -31.92 1.77 26.44
N VAL A 90 -32.49 0.58 26.18
CA VAL A 90 -33.86 0.34 25.68
C VAL A 90 -34.60 -0.47 26.72
#